data_AF-A0AAE9DQE9-F1
#
_entry.id   AF-A0AAE9DQE9-F1
#
_cell.length_a   1.000
_cell.length_b   1.000
_cell.length_c   1.000
_cell.angle_alpha   90.00
_cell.angle_beta   90.00
_cell.angle_gamma   90.00
#
_symmetry.space_group_name_H-M   'P 1'
#
loop_
_entity.id
_entity.type
_entity.pdbx_description
1 polymer ?
#
loop_
_entity_poly.entity_id
_entity_poly.type
_entity_poly.pdbx_seq_one_letter_code
_entity_poly.pdbx_strand_id
1 'polypeptide(L)'
;MSVASLPECVKNMFPTEQLEFSSSITAEEKPVLHEVFQKHSCFSQCGEMIDEVSKKNPELGKRLANVLEGNKRRLDGLSPSAIEYAKKLIHMVTHTLCSLTTQKPIDDAEAKRLHEEFKTLSAEDQAALKKNNPDIKF
;
A
#
# COMPACT_ATOMS: atom_id res chain seq x y z
N MET A 1 7.79 -8.63 8.34
CA MET A 1 6.66 -9.44 7.82
C MET A 1 7.12 -10.23 6.60
N SER A 2 6.50 -11.38 6.25
CA SER A 2 6.96 -12.19 5.11
C SER A 2 6.39 -11.69 3.78
N VAL A 3 6.88 -10.56 3.28
CA VAL A 3 6.47 -10.03 1.96
C VAL A 3 6.90 -10.96 0.81
N ALA A 4 7.96 -11.76 1.03
CA ALA A 4 8.46 -12.72 0.06
C ALA A 4 7.41 -13.75 -0.38
N SER A 5 6.46 -14.10 0.48
CA SER A 5 5.40 -15.07 0.19
C SER A 5 4.23 -14.50 -0.61
N LEU A 6 4.23 -13.20 -0.94
CA LEU A 6 3.21 -12.62 -1.81
C LEU A 6 3.37 -13.11 -3.26
N PRO A 7 2.26 -13.29 -4.00
CA PRO A 7 2.28 -13.53 -5.43
C PRO A 7 3.06 -12.45 -6.18
N GLU A 8 3.72 -12.79 -7.29
CA GLU A 8 4.56 -11.84 -8.03
C GLU A 8 3.78 -10.65 -8.57
N CYS A 9 2.58 -10.88 -9.14
CA CYS A 9 1.71 -9.80 -9.62
C CYS A 9 1.29 -8.82 -8.51
N VAL A 10 1.18 -9.30 -7.26
CA VAL A 10 0.90 -8.44 -6.11
C VAL A 10 2.14 -7.64 -5.72
N LYS A 11 3.31 -8.30 -5.63
CA LYS A 11 4.58 -7.63 -5.30
C LYS A 11 4.95 -6.53 -6.30
N ASN A 12 4.66 -6.75 -7.57
CA ASN A 12 4.90 -5.79 -8.65
C ASN A 12 4.19 -4.45 -8.44
N MET A 13 3.08 -4.45 -7.71
CA MET A 13 2.25 -3.27 -7.45
C MET A 13 2.61 -2.55 -6.14
N PHE A 14 3.57 -3.06 -5.36
CA PHE A 14 3.96 -2.44 -4.10
C PHE A 14 5.00 -1.34 -4.36
N PRO A 15 4.74 -0.10 -3.92
CA PRO A 15 5.77 0.91 -3.88
C PRO A 15 6.86 0.55 -2.86
N THR A 16 8.07 1.03 -3.11
CA THR A 16 9.28 0.70 -2.33
C THR A 16 9.11 1.00 -0.84
N GLU A 17 8.51 2.13 -0.49
CA GLU A 17 8.33 2.54 0.90
C GLU A 17 7.44 1.57 1.70
N GLN A 18 6.46 0.90 1.07
CA GLN A 18 5.67 -0.15 1.72
C GLN A 18 6.49 -1.43 1.91
N LEU A 19 7.35 -1.79 0.95
CA LEU A 19 8.23 -2.95 1.06
C LEU A 19 9.26 -2.76 2.18
N GLU A 20 9.87 -1.57 2.23
CA GLU A 20 10.82 -1.16 3.26
C GLU A 20 10.16 -1.13 4.64
N PHE A 21 8.98 -0.50 4.76
CA PHE A 21 8.21 -0.51 6.00
C PHE A 21 7.96 -1.93 6.48
N SER A 22 7.43 -2.80 5.60
CA SER A 22 7.11 -4.19 5.92
C SER A 22 8.32 -5.03 6.34
N SER A 23 9.48 -4.73 5.77
CA SER A 23 10.76 -5.37 6.07
C SER A 23 11.36 -4.87 7.39
N SER A 24 11.12 -3.60 7.73
CA SER A 24 11.60 -2.96 8.96
C SER A 24 10.79 -3.30 10.22
N ILE A 25 9.69 -4.04 10.09
CA ILE A 25 8.83 -4.43 11.23
C ILE A 25 9.52 -5.51 12.06
N THR A 26 9.78 -5.19 13.32
CA THR A 26 10.36 -6.12 14.30
C THR A 26 9.33 -7.12 14.85
N ALA A 27 9.81 -8.12 15.58
CA ALA A 27 8.94 -9.09 16.25
C ALA A 27 8.04 -8.45 17.32
N GLU A 28 8.50 -7.38 17.97
CA GLU A 28 7.75 -6.65 19.01
C GLU A 28 6.70 -5.69 18.42
N GLU A 29 6.94 -5.18 17.22
CA GLU A 29 6.04 -4.25 16.54
C GLU A 29 4.91 -4.95 15.79
N LYS A 30 5.15 -6.19 15.34
CA LYS A 30 4.15 -6.97 14.60
C LYS A 30 2.84 -7.15 15.38
N PRO A 31 2.83 -7.48 16.70
CA PRO A 31 1.59 -7.54 17.48
C PRO A 31 0.82 -6.23 17.55
N VAL A 32 1.51 -5.08 17.59
CA VAL A 32 0.87 -3.75 17.58
C VAL A 32 0.11 -3.53 16.28
N LEU A 33 0.75 -3.79 15.13
CA LEU A 33 0.08 -3.70 13.83
C LEU A 33 -1.06 -4.71 13.71
N HIS A 34 -0.88 -5.94 14.21
CA HIS A 34 -1.92 -6.96 14.18
C HIS A 34 -3.17 -6.50 14.93
N GLU A 35 -3.04 -5.97 16.15
CA GLU A 35 -4.17 -5.47 16.94
C GLU A 35 -4.91 -4.32 16.25
N VAL A 36 -4.17 -3.35 15.69
CA VAL A 36 -4.78 -2.21 15.01
C VAL A 36 -5.42 -2.64 13.69
N PHE A 37 -4.73 -3.43 12.87
CA PHE A 37 -5.21 -3.85 11.55
C PHE A 37 -6.35 -4.87 11.62
N GLN A 38 -6.54 -5.57 12.75
CA GLN A 38 -7.78 -6.33 12.95
C GLN A 38 -9.03 -5.45 12.92
N LYS A 39 -8.90 -4.16 13.26
CA LYS A 39 -9.96 -3.15 13.19
C LYS A 39 -10.01 -2.42 11.84
N HIS A 40 -9.26 -2.89 10.84
CA HIS A 40 -9.07 -2.18 9.56
C HIS A 40 -10.38 -1.77 8.88
N SER A 41 -11.38 -2.65 8.87
CA SER A 41 -12.71 -2.38 8.31
C SER A 41 -13.49 -1.26 9.01
N CYS A 42 -13.04 -0.83 10.19
CA CYS A 42 -13.65 0.24 10.97
C CYS A 42 -13.02 1.62 10.70
N PHE A 43 -11.92 1.69 9.94
CA PHE A 43 -11.26 2.96 9.64
C PHE A 43 -11.78 3.56 8.34
N SER A 44 -12.21 4.82 8.40
CA SER A 44 -12.73 5.54 7.23
C SER A 44 -11.62 6.09 6.35
N GLN A 45 -10.41 6.25 6.92
CA GLN A 45 -9.25 6.85 6.27
C GLN A 45 -7.94 6.27 6.85
N CYS A 46 -6.89 6.22 6.03
CA CYS A 46 -5.58 5.72 6.46
C CYS A 46 -4.96 6.52 7.64
N GLY A 47 -5.36 7.79 7.82
CA GLY A 47 -4.93 8.61 8.95
C GLY A 47 -5.31 8.02 10.31
N GLU A 48 -6.50 7.41 10.42
CA GLU A 48 -6.98 6.82 11.67
C GLU A 48 -6.13 5.62 12.10
N MET A 49 -5.59 4.85 11.14
CA MET A 49 -4.65 3.77 11.44
C MET A 49 -3.33 4.31 12.01
N ILE A 50 -2.81 5.41 11.47
CA ILE A 50 -1.58 6.04 11.94
C ILE A 50 -1.76 6.50 13.39
N ASP A 51 -2.88 7.11 13.72
CA ASP A 51 -3.17 7.60 15.08
C ASP A 51 -3.23 6.43 16.08
N GLU A 52 -3.94 5.36 15.75
CA GLU A 52 -4.05 4.18 16.62
C GLU A 52 -2.72 3.43 16.80
N VAL A 53 -1.91 3.33 15.75
CA VAL A 53 -0.55 2.79 15.86
C VAL A 53 0.32 3.71 16.72
N SER A 54 0.25 5.03 16.53
CA SER A 54 1.07 6.01 17.25
C SER A 54 0.78 6.02 18.75
N LYS A 55 -0.48 5.80 19.16
CA LYS A 55 -0.87 5.67 20.58
C LYS A 55 -0.18 4.49 21.28
N LYS A 56 0.11 3.42 20.55
CA LYS A 56 0.71 2.19 21.08
C LYS A 56 2.23 2.15 20.90
N ASN A 57 2.71 2.66 19.77
CA ASN A 57 4.12 2.74 19.43
C ASN A 57 4.37 3.97 18.52
N PRO A 58 4.83 5.09 19.10
CA PRO A 58 5.03 6.34 18.38
C PRO A 58 6.01 6.25 17.20
N GLU A 59 7.13 5.54 17.35
CA GLU A 59 8.13 5.40 16.28
C GLU A 59 7.61 4.54 15.12
N LEU A 60 6.82 3.51 15.41
CA LEU A 60 6.13 2.72 14.40
C LEU A 60 5.07 3.55 13.66
N GLY A 61 4.30 4.36 14.40
CA GLY A 61 3.32 5.28 13.84
C GLY A 61 3.95 6.32 12.92
N LYS A 62 5.07 6.90 13.33
CA LYS A 62 5.89 7.81 12.52
C LYS A 62 6.38 7.16 11.22
N ARG A 63 6.87 5.93 11.26
CA ARG A 63 7.26 5.20 10.04
C ARG A 63 6.07 4.93 9.12
N LEU A 64 4.91 4.59 9.67
CA LEU A 64 3.69 4.43 8.87
C LEU A 64 3.21 5.75 8.24
N ALA A 65 3.36 6.88 8.96
CA ALA A 65 3.07 8.21 8.41
C ALA A 65 3.97 8.57 7.23
N ASN A 66 5.28 8.25 7.30
CA ASN A 66 6.22 8.48 6.21
C ASN A 66 5.84 7.70 4.94
N VAL A 67 5.31 6.47 5.08
CA VAL A 67 4.78 5.68 3.95
C VAL A 67 3.61 6.41 3.31
N LEU A 68 2.68 6.95 4.10
CA LEU A 68 1.54 7.71 3.58
C LEU A 68 1.99 8.99 2.86
N GLU A 69 2.98 9.71 3.38
CA GLU A 69 3.55 10.88 2.71
C GLU A 69 4.26 10.53 1.40
N GLY A 70 4.96 9.39 1.33
CA GLY A 70 5.51 8.84 0.08
C GLY A 70 4.44 8.63 -0.97
N ASN A 71 3.35 7.96 -0.59
CA ASN A 71 2.21 7.73 -1.48
C ASN A 71 1.55 9.02 -1.97
N LYS A 72 1.45 10.05 -1.12
CA LYS A 72 0.88 11.34 -1.54
C LYS A 72 1.71 11.98 -2.66
N ARG A 73 3.05 11.98 -2.54
CA ARG A 73 3.94 12.53 -3.57
C ARG A 73 3.81 11.81 -4.92
N ARG A 74 3.47 10.52 -4.92
CA ARG A 74 3.24 9.74 -6.15
C ARG A 74 2.03 10.23 -6.96
N LEU A 75 1.13 10.99 -6.34
CA LEU A 75 -0.07 11.54 -6.98
C LEU A 75 0.15 12.93 -7.61
N ASP A 76 1.28 13.58 -7.32
CA ASP A 76 1.51 14.96 -7.73
C ASP A 76 1.58 15.09 -9.27
N GLY A 77 0.79 16.02 -9.82
CA GLY A 77 0.76 16.30 -11.25
C GLY A 77 0.07 15.23 -12.12
N LEU A 78 -0.53 14.21 -11.51
CA LEU A 78 -1.34 13.22 -12.24
C LEU A 78 -2.68 13.81 -12.68
N SER A 79 -3.22 13.30 -13.79
CA SER A 79 -4.59 13.60 -14.21
C SER A 79 -5.62 13.01 -13.22
N PRO A 80 -6.88 13.48 -13.23
CA PRO A 80 -7.93 12.87 -12.40
C PRO A 80 -8.11 11.36 -12.61
N SER A 81 -7.99 10.89 -13.86
CA SER A 81 -8.07 9.47 -14.23
C SER A 81 -6.91 8.67 -13.64
N ALA A 82 -5.67 9.18 -13.78
CA ALA A 82 -4.48 8.55 -13.20
C ALA A 82 -4.51 8.55 -11.66
N ILE A 83 -5.04 9.61 -11.04
CA ILE A 83 -5.25 9.68 -9.58
C ILE A 83 -6.25 8.61 -9.12
N GLU A 84 -7.35 8.42 -9.84
CA GLU A 84 -8.34 7.39 -9.51
C GLU A 84 -7.72 5.99 -9.55
N TYR A 85 -6.98 5.68 -10.62
CA TYR A 85 -6.24 4.43 -10.74
C TYR A 85 -5.24 4.24 -9.58
N ALA A 86 -4.42 5.26 -9.30
CA ALA A 86 -3.41 5.20 -8.24
C ALA A 86 -4.04 4.97 -6.85
N LYS A 87 -5.22 5.56 -6.58
CA LYS A 87 -5.97 5.31 -5.33
C LYS A 87 -6.40 3.85 -5.19
N LYS A 88 -6.88 3.22 -6.27
CA LYS A 88 -7.23 1.79 -6.26
C LYS A 88 -6.01 0.92 -5.97
N LEU A 89 -4.87 1.23 -6.59
CA LEU A 89 -3.60 0.55 -6.33
C LEU A 89 -3.17 0.69 -4.86
N ILE A 90 -3.18 1.90 -4.30
CA ILE A 90 -2.84 2.13 -2.88
C ILE A 90 -3.80 1.36 -1.96
N HIS A 91 -5.09 1.30 -2.30
CA HIS A 91 -6.08 0.54 -1.54
C HIS A 91 -5.76 -0.97 -1.54
N MET A 92 -5.47 -1.54 -2.71
CA MET A 92 -5.08 -2.95 -2.86
C MET A 92 -3.81 -3.28 -2.04
N VAL A 93 -2.78 -2.43 -2.12
CA VAL A 93 -1.54 -2.58 -1.36
C VAL A 93 -1.81 -2.53 0.15
N THR A 94 -2.63 -1.58 0.60
CA THR A 94 -3.01 -1.42 2.02
C THR A 94 -3.76 -2.66 2.52
N HIS A 95 -4.75 -3.13 1.76
CA HIS A 95 -5.53 -4.32 2.10
C HIS A 95 -4.65 -5.57 2.17
N THR A 96 -3.72 -5.72 1.21
CA THR A 96 -2.77 -6.84 1.19
C THR A 96 -1.85 -6.82 2.41
N LEU A 97 -1.31 -5.64 2.78
CA LEU A 97 -0.45 -5.51 3.96
C LEU A 97 -1.22 -5.82 5.27
N CYS A 98 -2.45 -5.34 5.37
CA CYS A 98 -3.35 -5.66 6.49
C CYS A 98 -3.58 -7.18 6.59
N SER A 99 -3.91 -7.82 5.47
CA SER A 99 -4.16 -9.26 5.40
C SER A 99 -2.91 -10.06 5.77
N LEU A 100 -1.73 -9.65 5.28
CA LEU A 100 -0.45 -10.28 5.63
C LEU A 100 -0.13 -10.15 7.12
N THR A 101 -0.39 -8.97 7.70
CA THR A 101 -0.17 -8.71 9.13
C THR A 101 -1.09 -9.57 9.99
N THR A 102 -2.36 -9.70 9.58
CA THR A 102 -3.43 -10.43 10.29
C THR A 102 -3.55 -11.89 9.90
N GLN A 103 -2.59 -12.41 9.10
CA GLN A 103 -2.55 -13.80 8.62
C GLN A 103 -3.81 -14.25 7.87
N LYS A 104 -4.49 -13.30 7.21
CA LYS A 104 -5.62 -13.60 6.32
C LYS A 104 -5.09 -14.05 4.94
N PRO A 105 -5.87 -14.87 4.20
CA PRO A 105 -5.52 -15.25 2.83
C PRO A 105 -5.29 -14.03 1.94
N ILE A 106 -4.32 -14.13 1.04
CA ILE A 106 -4.06 -13.12 0.02
C ILE A 106 -4.64 -13.61 -1.30
N ASP A 107 -5.52 -12.79 -1.89
CA ASP A 107 -6.04 -12.98 -3.24
C ASP A 107 -5.30 -12.05 -4.20
N ASP A 108 -4.97 -12.55 -5.39
CA ASP A 108 -4.26 -11.82 -6.44
C ASP A 108 -5.18 -11.29 -7.55
N ALA A 109 -6.49 -11.56 -7.47
CA ALA A 109 -7.46 -11.14 -8.47
C ALA A 109 -7.48 -9.62 -8.66
N GLU A 110 -7.39 -8.85 -7.56
CA GLU A 110 -7.37 -7.39 -7.64
C GLU A 110 -6.11 -6.85 -8.32
N ALA A 111 -4.95 -7.44 -8.03
CA ALA A 111 -3.70 -7.06 -8.69
C ALA A 111 -3.75 -7.35 -10.20
N LYS A 112 -4.33 -8.48 -10.59
CA LYS A 112 -4.58 -8.82 -12.00
C LYS A 112 -5.55 -7.85 -12.67
N ARG A 113 -6.64 -7.45 -11.99
CA ARG A 113 -7.57 -6.44 -12.49
C ARG A 113 -6.89 -5.09 -12.70
N LEU A 114 -6.08 -4.64 -11.74
CA LEU A 114 -5.33 -3.39 -11.85
C LEU A 114 -4.30 -3.41 -12.99
N HIS A 115 -3.68 -4.56 -13.26
CA HIS A 115 -2.78 -4.71 -14.41
C HIS A 115 -3.52 -4.54 -15.74
N GLU A 116 -4.71 -5.13 -15.87
CA GLU A 116 -5.54 -4.94 -17.08
C GLU A 116 -6.12 -3.52 -17.17
N GLU A 117 -6.55 -2.93 -16.06
CA GLU A 117 -7.05 -1.54 -16.03
C GLU A 117 -5.95 -0.54 -16.42
N PHE A 118 -4.69 -0.77 -16.03
CA PHE A 118 -3.58 0.07 -16.46
C PHE A 118 -3.43 0.12 -17.98
N LYS A 119 -3.62 -1.02 -18.66
CA LYS A 119 -3.49 -1.11 -20.13
C LYS A 119 -4.57 -0.33 -20.87
N THR A 120 -5.71 -0.06 -20.24
CA THR A 120 -6.81 0.69 -20.85
C THR A 120 -6.72 2.20 -20.63
N LEU A 121 -5.81 2.66 -19.76
CA LEU A 121 -5.52 4.08 -19.58
C LEU A 121 -4.91 4.70 -20.83
N SER A 122 -5.02 6.03 -20.95
CA SER A 122 -4.37 6.77 -22.03
C SER A 122 -2.85 6.60 -21.99
N ALA A 123 -2.18 6.71 -23.15
CA ALA A 123 -0.72 6.61 -23.20
C ALA A 123 -0.02 7.69 -22.34
N GLU A 124 -0.64 8.88 -22.23
CA GLU A 124 -0.18 9.96 -21.37
C GLU A 124 -0.28 9.58 -19.89
N ASP A 125 -1.42 9.04 -19.45
CA ASP A 125 -1.61 8.60 -18.06
C ASP A 125 -0.68 7.44 -17.69
N GLN A 126 -0.51 6.46 -18.60
CA GLN A 126 0.44 5.36 -18.39
C GLN A 126 1.87 5.86 -18.22
N ALA A 127 2.29 6.84 -19.03
CA ALA A 127 3.61 7.45 -18.93
C ALA A 127 3.77 8.25 -17.65
N ALA A 128 2.76 9.04 -17.26
CA ALA A 128 2.77 9.82 -16.02
C ALA A 128 2.83 8.91 -14.78
N LEU A 129 2.03 7.85 -14.74
CA LEU A 129 2.05 6.86 -13.65
C LEU A 129 3.40 6.16 -13.53
N LYS A 130 3.99 5.72 -14.65
CA LYS A 130 5.33 5.11 -14.67
C LYS A 130 6.42 6.09 -14.25
N LYS A 131 6.33 7.36 -14.66
CA LYS A 131 7.27 8.41 -14.27
C LYS A 131 7.23 8.69 -12.76
N ASN A 132 6.03 8.77 -12.19
CA ASN A 132 5.85 9.02 -10.76
C ASN A 132 6.10 7.78 -9.89
N ASN A 133 6.08 6.58 -10.49
CA ASN A 133 6.25 5.30 -9.81
C ASN A 133 7.22 4.39 -10.57
N PRO A 134 8.50 4.78 -10.69
CA PRO A 134 9.48 4.04 -11.49
C PRO A 134 9.82 2.65 -10.92
N ASP A 135 9.47 2.42 -9.67
CA ASP A 135 9.66 1.18 -8.92
C ASP A 135 8.49 0.19 -9.03
N ILE A 136 7.32 0.64 -9.54
CA ILE A 136 6.13 -0.19 -9.72
C ILE A 136 6.13 -0.80 -11.13
N LYS A 137 5.81 -2.09 -11.21
CA LYS A 137 5.63 -2.83 -12.47
C LYS A 137 4.13 -2.95 -12.78
N PHE A 138 3.60 -1.91 -13.42
CA PHE A 138 2.19 -1.81 -13.84
C PHE A 138 1.77 -2.86 -14.85
#